data_AF-A0A1C3NS67-F1
#
_entry.id   AF-A0A1C3NS67-F1
#
_cell.length_a   1.000
_cell.length_b   1.000
_cell.length_c   1.000
_cell.angle_alpha   90.00
_cell.angle_beta   90.00
_cell.angle_gamma   90.00
#
_symmetry.space_group_name_H-M   'P 1'
#
loop_
_entity.id
_entity.type
_entity.pdbx_description
1 polymer ?
#
loop_
_entity_poly.entity_id
_entity_poly.type
_entity_poly.pdbx_seq_one_letter_code
_entity_poly.pdbx_strand_id
1 'polypeptide(L)'
;MKTSRFTDSQIIAVLKQAEAGTSVPELCREHGISMVRPSQRREMARWAVANKTMSIRHACQAFEVSQTCYGYQAKASEENVQIADWLVRLTTTYRDWGFCLCFLHLRNVKGFGWNHKRVYRTYRELELNLRIKPKKRLVRERPEPLSVPETINQVWSMDFMHDQLADGRSFR
;
A
#
# COMPACT_ATOMS: atom_id res chain seq x y z
N MET A 1 -2.77 -10.61 -7.22
CA MET A 1 -4.25 -10.50 -7.25
C MET A 1 -4.76 -10.41 -5.82
N LYS A 2 -5.58 -9.40 -5.47
CA LYS A 2 -6.23 -9.37 -4.15
C LYS A 2 -7.24 -10.51 -4.09
N THR A 3 -7.06 -11.44 -3.17
CA THR A 3 -8.01 -12.54 -2.92
C THR A 3 -9.35 -11.96 -2.45
N SER A 4 -10.46 -12.44 -3.00
CA SER A 4 -11.79 -12.06 -2.53
C SER A 4 -11.94 -12.48 -1.07
N ARG A 5 -12.55 -11.62 -0.25
CA ARG A 5 -12.75 -11.89 1.19
C ARG A 5 -13.77 -13.01 1.45
N PHE A 6 -14.56 -13.37 0.45
CA PHE A 6 -15.56 -14.43 0.52
C PHE A 6 -15.10 -15.65 -0.27
N THR A 7 -15.33 -16.81 0.33
CA THR A 7 -15.12 -18.12 -0.30
C THR A 7 -16.29 -18.46 -1.22
N ASP A 8 -16.06 -19.24 -2.27
CA ASP A 8 -17.12 -19.61 -3.22
C ASP A 8 -18.32 -20.29 -2.53
N SER A 9 -18.09 -21.03 -1.44
CA SER A 9 -19.13 -21.65 -0.62
C SER A 9 -20.05 -20.62 0.06
N GLN A 10 -19.49 -19.52 0.58
CA GLN A 10 -20.28 -18.43 1.16
C GLN A 10 -21.16 -17.75 0.11
N ILE A 11 -20.65 -17.58 -1.11
CA ILE A 11 -21.41 -16.95 -2.19
C ILE A 11 -22.58 -17.84 -2.63
N ILE A 12 -22.37 -19.15 -2.73
CA ILE A 12 -23.42 -20.12 -3.05
C ILE A 12 -24.52 -20.14 -1.97
N ALA A 13 -24.14 -20.08 -0.69
CA ALA A 13 -25.08 -20.09 0.42
C ALA A 13 -26.02 -18.86 0.41
N VAL A 14 -25.45 -17.67 0.19
CA VAL A 14 -26.22 -16.41 0.08
C VAL A 14 -27.22 -16.48 -1.08
N LEU A 15 -26.81 -17.02 -2.23
CA LEU A 15 -27.69 -17.11 -3.40
C LEU A 15 -28.83 -18.12 -3.22
N LYS A 16 -28.58 -19.24 -2.55
CA LYS A 16 -29.63 -20.24 -2.27
C LYS A 16 -30.72 -19.70 -1.35
N GLN A 17 -30.35 -18.88 -0.37
CA GLN A 17 -31.32 -18.19 0.49
C GLN A 17 -32.03 -17.04 -0.25
N ALA A 18 -31.34 -16.31 -1.13
CA ALA A 18 -31.99 -15.32 -2.00
C ALA A 18 -33.04 -15.94 -2.93
N GLU A 19 -32.75 -17.11 -3.51
CA GLU A 19 -33.70 -17.90 -4.30
C GLU A 19 -34.89 -18.42 -3.47
N ALA A 20 -34.68 -18.67 -2.17
CA ALA A 20 -35.74 -19.04 -1.23
C ALA A 20 -36.63 -17.85 -0.79
N GLY A 21 -36.41 -16.66 -1.34
CA GLY A 21 -37.26 -15.48 -1.11
C GLY A 21 -36.94 -14.68 0.15
N THR A 22 -35.82 -14.95 0.83
CA THR A 22 -35.39 -14.16 1.99
C THR A 22 -35.02 -12.74 1.54
N SER A 23 -35.36 -11.72 2.35
CA SER A 23 -35.05 -10.35 1.95
C SER A 23 -33.55 -10.08 1.96
N VAL A 24 -33.05 -9.34 0.96
CA VAL A 24 -31.63 -8.97 0.83
C VAL A 24 -31.05 -8.31 2.10
N PRO A 25 -31.78 -7.42 2.83
CA PRO A 25 -31.32 -6.85 4.08
C PRO A 25 -31.14 -7.87 5.21
N GLU A 26 -31.91 -8.96 5.23
CA GLU A 26 -31.77 -10.05 6.20
C GLU A 26 -30.59 -10.94 5.86
N LEU A 27 -30.46 -11.31 4.57
CA LEU A 27 -29.30 -12.03 4.04
C LEU A 27 -27.97 -11.34 4.36
N CYS A 28 -27.92 -10.03 4.19
CA CYS A 28 -26.71 -9.27 4.48
C CYS A 28 -26.39 -9.23 5.97
N ARG A 29 -27.40 -9.27 6.85
CA ARG A 29 -27.22 -9.31 8.31
C ARG A 29 -26.79 -10.70 8.78
N GLU A 30 -27.41 -11.77 8.28
CA GLU A 30 -27.10 -13.16 8.66
C GLU A 30 -25.66 -13.56 8.30
N HIS A 31 -25.20 -13.20 7.12
CA HIS A 31 -23.85 -13.57 6.65
C HIS A 31 -22.74 -12.63 7.14
N GLY A 32 -23.04 -11.70 8.05
CA GLY A 32 -22.08 -10.70 8.51
C GLY A 32 -21.54 -9.82 7.37
N ILE A 33 -22.33 -9.66 6.31
CA ILE A 33 -22.05 -8.81 5.15
C ILE A 33 -22.36 -7.37 5.59
N SER A 34 -21.59 -6.84 6.55
CA SER A 34 -21.68 -5.45 6.96
C SER A 34 -21.35 -4.58 5.73
N MET A 35 -22.33 -3.81 5.23
CA MET A 35 -22.24 -2.88 4.10
C MET A 35 -20.96 -3.01 3.26
N VAL A 36 -20.93 -4.11 2.51
CA VAL A 36 -19.86 -4.41 1.55
C VAL A 36 -19.68 -3.19 0.64
N ARG A 37 -18.42 -2.76 0.45
CA ARG A 37 -18.10 -1.55 -0.35
C ARG A 37 -18.79 -1.67 -1.71
N PRO A 38 -19.24 -0.57 -2.34
CA PRO A 38 -19.91 -0.64 -3.64
C PRO A 38 -19.12 -1.44 -4.71
N SER A 39 -17.77 -1.42 -4.64
CA SER A 39 -16.90 -2.21 -5.51
C SER A 39 -17.09 -3.72 -5.37
N GLN A 40 -17.29 -4.20 -4.14
CA GLN A 40 -17.41 -5.61 -3.81
C GLN A 40 -18.83 -6.14 -4.09
N ARG A 41 -19.87 -5.34 -3.83
CA ARG A 41 -21.25 -5.69 -4.24
C ARG A 41 -21.34 -5.92 -5.75
N ARG A 42 -20.63 -5.08 -6.51
CA ARG A 42 -20.51 -5.23 -7.97
C ARG A 42 -19.78 -6.52 -8.36
N GLU A 43 -18.74 -6.93 -7.65
CA GLU A 43 -18.05 -8.20 -7.90
C GLU A 43 -18.97 -9.39 -7.62
N MET A 44 -19.74 -9.37 -6.53
CA MET A 44 -20.72 -10.40 -6.21
C MET A 44 -21.80 -10.53 -7.28
N ALA A 45 -22.33 -9.40 -7.76
CA ALA A 45 -23.30 -9.39 -8.86
C ALA A 45 -22.73 -10.01 -10.15
N ARG A 46 -21.47 -9.72 -10.50
CA ARG A 46 -20.80 -10.32 -11.67
C ARG A 46 -20.58 -11.82 -11.51
N TRP A 47 -20.15 -12.24 -10.32
CA TRP A 47 -19.98 -13.66 -10.00
C TRP A 47 -21.30 -14.41 -10.10
N ALA A 48 -22.41 -13.83 -9.62
CA ALA A 48 -23.73 -14.47 -9.67
C ALA A 48 -24.23 -14.64 -11.10
N VAL A 49 -24.06 -13.64 -11.97
CA VAL A 49 -24.41 -13.76 -13.40
C VAL A 49 -23.53 -14.78 -14.12
N ALA A 50 -22.26 -14.92 -13.74
CA ALA A 50 -21.32 -15.84 -14.37
C ALA A 50 -21.53 -17.31 -13.94
N ASN A 51 -21.85 -17.56 -12.66
CA ASN A 51 -21.91 -18.90 -12.09
C ASN A 51 -23.34 -19.43 -11.91
N LYS A 52 -24.34 -18.55 -11.92
CA LYS A 52 -25.77 -18.91 -11.88
C LYS A 52 -26.42 -18.39 -13.15
N THR A 53 -27.45 -19.07 -13.63
CA THR A 53 -28.30 -18.63 -14.75
C THR A 53 -29.22 -17.47 -14.33
N MET A 54 -28.66 -16.43 -13.71
CA MET A 54 -29.36 -15.23 -13.26
C MET A 54 -29.20 -14.11 -14.30
N SER A 55 -30.29 -13.38 -14.57
CA SER A 55 -30.20 -12.18 -15.39
C SER A 55 -29.46 -11.06 -14.66
N ILE A 56 -28.77 -10.18 -15.42
CA ILE A 56 -28.05 -9.03 -14.86
C ILE A 56 -28.96 -8.17 -13.98
N ARG A 57 -30.22 -7.98 -14.39
CA ARG A 57 -31.20 -7.20 -13.62
C ARG A 57 -31.48 -7.84 -12.26
N HIS A 58 -31.69 -9.15 -12.24
CA HIS A 58 -32.01 -9.88 -11.02
C HIS A 58 -30.82 -9.90 -10.05
N ALA A 59 -29.61 -10.11 -10.57
CA ALA A 59 -28.38 -10.00 -9.76
C ALA A 59 -28.16 -8.59 -9.20
N CYS A 60 -28.36 -7.54 -10.02
CA CYS A 60 -28.25 -6.15 -9.58
C CYS A 60 -29.27 -5.80 -8.48
N GLN A 61 -30.50 -6.31 -8.59
CA GLN A 61 -31.53 -6.15 -7.57
C GLN A 61 -31.18 -6.90 -6.28
N ALA A 62 -30.67 -8.14 -6.39
CA ALA A 62 -30.28 -8.96 -5.26
C ALA A 62 -29.11 -8.38 -4.44
N PHE A 63 -28.20 -7.62 -5.08
CA PHE A 63 -27.02 -7.04 -4.41
C PHE A 63 -27.08 -5.52 -4.22
N GLU A 64 -28.24 -4.89 -4.49
CA GLU A 64 -28.42 -3.43 -4.41
C GLU A 64 -27.38 -2.64 -5.23
N VAL A 65 -27.12 -3.07 -6.46
CA VAL A 65 -26.18 -2.41 -7.39
C VAL A 65 -26.97 -1.82 -8.56
N SER A 66 -26.68 -0.58 -8.95
CA SER A 66 -27.24 -0.03 -10.19
C SER A 66 -26.71 -0.77 -11.42
N GLN A 67 -27.57 -1.00 -12.42
CA GLN A 67 -27.18 -1.61 -13.70
C GLN A 67 -26.06 -0.82 -14.40
N THR A 68 -26.01 0.52 -14.23
CA THR A 68 -24.93 1.35 -14.79
C THR A 68 -23.59 1.07 -14.10
N CYS A 69 -23.60 0.85 -12.79
CA CYS A 69 -22.41 0.48 -12.02
C CYS A 69 -21.91 -0.92 -12.44
N TYR A 70 -22.83 -1.86 -12.68
CA TYR A 70 -22.51 -3.19 -13.19
C TYR A 70 -21.80 -3.12 -14.54
N GLY A 71 -22.35 -2.36 -15.48
CA GLY A 71 -21.81 -2.14 -16.82
C GLY A 71 -20.56 -1.27 -16.88
N TYR A 72 -20.21 -0.57 -15.80
CA TYR A 72 -19.03 0.29 -15.78
C TYR A 72 -17.73 -0.53 -15.92
N GLN A 73 -17.01 -0.24 -17.01
CA GLN A 73 -15.65 -0.69 -17.23
C GLN A 73 -14.71 0.51 -17.15
N ALA A 74 -13.64 0.38 -16.38
CA ALA A 74 -12.60 1.40 -16.36
C ALA A 74 -11.93 1.42 -17.73
N LYS A 75 -11.93 2.57 -18.40
CA LYS A 75 -11.21 2.72 -19.67
C LYS A 75 -9.72 2.70 -19.39
N ALA A 76 -9.01 1.72 -19.94
CA ALA A 76 -7.56 1.72 -19.94
C ALA A 76 -7.09 2.91 -20.78
N SER A 77 -6.42 3.87 -20.14
CA SER A 77 -5.86 5.01 -20.85
C SER A 77 -4.51 4.62 -21.41
N GLU A 78 -4.27 4.90 -22.69
CA GLU A 78 -2.99 4.69 -23.38
C GLU A 78 -1.82 5.35 -22.63
N GLU A 79 -2.06 6.49 -21.99
CA GLU A 79 -1.08 7.17 -21.17
C GLU A 79 -0.61 6.33 -19.97
N ASN A 80 -1.46 5.46 -19.40
CA ASN A 80 -1.02 4.58 -18.30
C ASN A 80 0.01 3.56 -18.78
N VAL A 81 -0.11 3.10 -20.02
CA VAL A 81 0.84 2.17 -20.65
C VAL A 81 2.17 2.90 -20.86
N GLN A 82 2.12 4.14 -21.37
CA GLN A 82 3.32 4.97 -21.53
C GLN A 82 4.02 5.24 -20.19
N ILE A 83 3.26 5.61 -19.16
CA ILE A 83 3.80 5.81 -17.80
C ILE A 83 4.47 4.53 -17.31
N ALA A 84 3.84 3.38 -17.50
CA ALA A 84 4.38 2.10 -17.05
C ALA A 84 5.71 1.76 -17.76
N ASP A 85 5.76 1.88 -19.08
CA ASP A 85 6.97 1.65 -19.87
C ASP A 85 8.12 2.56 -19.43
N TRP A 86 7.85 3.86 -19.25
CA TRP A 86 8.84 4.79 -18.73
C TRP A 86 9.34 4.46 -17.32
N LEU A 87 8.46 4.08 -16.41
CA LEU A 87 8.84 3.68 -15.05
C LEU A 87 9.71 2.43 -15.05
N VAL A 88 9.40 1.44 -15.88
CA VAL A 88 10.22 0.24 -16.05
C VAL A 88 11.60 0.63 -16.60
N ARG A 89 11.67 1.43 -17.66
CA ARG A 89 12.95 1.90 -18.23
C ARG A 89 13.82 2.64 -17.21
N LEU A 90 13.21 3.51 -16.40
CA LEU A 90 13.95 4.28 -15.40
C LEU A 90 14.46 3.39 -14.27
N THR A 91 13.66 2.44 -13.80
CA THR A 91 14.05 1.55 -12.70
C THR A 91 15.03 0.47 -13.12
N THR A 92 15.05 0.06 -14.38
CA THR A 92 16.08 -0.84 -14.92
C THR A 92 17.40 -0.12 -15.12
N THR A 93 17.37 1.12 -15.61
CA THR A 93 18.58 1.95 -15.82
C THR A 93 19.18 2.43 -14.50
N TYR A 94 18.33 2.91 -13.58
CA TYR A 94 18.74 3.51 -12.31
C TYR A 94 18.14 2.73 -11.14
N ARG A 95 18.85 1.67 -10.72
CA ARG A 95 18.38 0.75 -9.67
C ARG A 95 18.20 1.38 -8.28
N ASP A 96 18.93 2.47 -7.99
CA ASP A 96 18.86 3.16 -6.70
C ASP A 96 17.74 4.21 -6.63
N TRP A 97 17.06 4.47 -7.76
CA TRP A 97 16.03 5.50 -7.81
C TRP A 97 14.72 5.03 -7.18
N GLY A 98 14.25 5.79 -6.20
CA GLY A 98 12.90 5.67 -5.67
C GLY A 98 11.88 6.44 -6.51
N PHE A 99 10.60 6.25 -6.21
CA PHE A 99 9.48 6.89 -6.89
C PHE A 99 9.64 8.42 -7.08
N CYS A 100 10.08 9.15 -6.05
CA CYS A 100 10.23 10.61 -6.15
C CYS A 100 11.25 11.02 -7.23
N LEU A 101 12.35 10.29 -7.36
CA LEU A 101 13.37 10.56 -8.38
C LEU A 101 12.86 10.23 -9.78
N CYS A 102 12.19 9.08 -9.93
CA CYS A 102 11.54 8.73 -11.19
C CYS A 102 10.52 9.80 -11.63
N PHE A 103 9.65 10.24 -10.72
CA PHE A 103 8.65 11.27 -11.02
C PHE A 103 9.29 12.62 -11.36
N LEU A 104 10.32 13.03 -10.60
CA LEU A 104 11.03 14.28 -10.85
C LEU A 104 11.72 14.27 -12.22
N HIS A 105 12.34 13.15 -12.60
CA HIS A 105 12.94 12.99 -13.92
C HIS A 105 11.89 13.07 -15.04
N LEU A 106 10.77 12.38 -14.88
CA LEU A 106 9.68 12.44 -15.86
C LEU A 106 9.11 13.84 -16.02
N ARG A 107 9.01 14.61 -14.93
CA ARG A 107 8.48 15.98 -14.96
C ARG A 107 9.48 17.00 -15.50
N ASN A 108 10.73 16.94 -15.06
CA ASN A 108 11.71 18.01 -15.32
C ASN A 108 12.60 17.72 -16.53
N VAL A 109 13.02 16.47 -16.73
CA VAL A 109 13.93 16.11 -17.83
C VAL A 109 13.13 15.75 -19.08
N LYS A 110 12.07 14.95 -18.92
CA LYS A 110 11.19 14.57 -20.03
C LYS A 110 10.07 15.57 -20.29
N GLY A 111 9.76 16.44 -19.33
CA GLY A 111 8.73 17.48 -19.49
C GLY A 111 7.29 16.98 -19.44
N PHE A 112 7.03 15.77 -18.94
CA PHE A 112 5.67 15.22 -18.91
C PHE A 112 4.80 15.96 -17.87
N GLY A 113 3.64 16.46 -18.31
CA GLY A 113 2.64 17.12 -17.47
C GLY A 113 1.75 16.17 -16.65
N TRP A 114 2.20 14.92 -16.40
CA TRP A 114 1.38 13.91 -15.74
C TRP A 114 1.13 14.21 -14.26
N ASN A 115 -0.09 13.92 -13.81
CA ASN A 115 -0.43 14.07 -12.40
C ASN A 115 0.36 13.07 -11.54
N HIS A 116 1.03 13.58 -10.51
CA HIS A 116 1.77 12.81 -9.52
C HIS A 116 0.97 11.61 -8.95
N LYS A 117 -0.31 11.81 -8.59
CA LYS A 117 -1.16 10.74 -8.03
C LYS A 117 -1.39 9.61 -9.02
N ARG A 118 -1.41 9.92 -10.32
CA ARG A 118 -1.61 8.94 -11.39
C ARG A 118 -0.35 8.11 -11.59
N VAL A 119 0.79 8.78 -11.75
CA VAL A 119 2.10 8.11 -11.86
C VAL A 119 2.37 7.22 -10.65
N TYR A 120 2.03 7.68 -9.45
CA TYR A 120 2.16 6.89 -8.22
C TYR A 120 1.27 5.64 -8.20
N ARG A 121 0.04 5.71 -8.74
CA ARG A 121 -0.84 4.52 -8.83
C ARG A 121 -0.23 3.48 -9.76
N THR A 122 0.22 3.88 -10.95
CA THR A 122 0.89 2.99 -11.90
C THR A 122 2.17 2.41 -11.29
N TYR A 123 2.97 3.21 -10.60
CA TYR A 123 4.17 2.74 -9.89
C TYR A 123 3.87 1.66 -8.85
N ARG A 124 2.78 1.82 -8.09
CA ARG A 124 2.31 0.82 -7.11
C ARG A 124 1.71 -0.43 -7.76
N GLU A 125 1.01 -0.27 -8.88
CA GLU A 125 0.46 -1.39 -9.66
C GLU A 125 1.57 -2.28 -10.24
N LEU A 126 2.72 -1.68 -10.58
CA LEU A 126 3.93 -2.39 -11.00
C LEU A 126 4.73 -3.00 -9.83
N GLU A 127 4.25 -2.87 -8.59
CA GLU A 127 4.91 -3.36 -7.37
C GLU A 127 6.36 -2.88 -7.16
N LEU A 128 6.75 -1.77 -7.81
CA LEU A 128 8.08 -1.16 -7.70
C LEU A 128 8.35 -0.55 -6.32
N ASN A 129 7.31 -0.42 -5.49
CA ASN A 129 7.40 0.00 -4.10
C ASN A 129 7.97 -1.12 -3.21
N LEU A 130 9.22 -1.50 -3.43
CA LEU A 130 9.92 -2.42 -2.54
C LEU A 130 9.92 -1.84 -1.12
N ARG A 131 9.47 -2.65 -0.16
CA ARG A 131 9.46 -2.24 1.25
C ARG A 131 10.90 -2.09 1.71
N ILE A 132 11.31 -0.84 1.97
CA ILE A 132 12.58 -0.56 2.63
C ILE A 132 12.56 -1.29 3.98
N LYS A 133 13.50 -2.23 4.18
CA LYS A 133 13.66 -2.89 5.47
C LYS A 133 13.99 -1.80 6.50
N PRO A 134 13.19 -1.65 7.58
CA PRO A 134 13.50 -0.66 8.60
C PRO A 134 14.89 -0.96 9.15
N LYS A 135 15.70 0.09 9.34
CA LYS A 135 17.01 -0.07 9.97
C LYS A 135 16.80 -0.70 11.34
N LYS A 136 17.40 -1.88 11.57
CA LYS A 136 17.38 -2.51 12.89
C LYS A 136 18.04 -1.54 13.85
N ARG A 137 17.31 -1.08 14.87
CA ARG A 137 17.90 -0.28 15.94
C ARG A 137 18.96 -1.16 16.61
N LEU A 138 20.22 -0.73 16.57
CA LEU A 138 21.28 -1.39 17.33
C LEU A 138 20.91 -1.25 18.81
N VAL A 139 20.80 -2.37 19.51
CA VAL A 139 20.69 -2.37 20.97
C VAL A 139 22.05 -1.90 21.47
N ARG A 140 22.09 -0.72 22.09
CA ARG A 140 23.29 -0.25 22.80
C ARG A 140 23.20 -0.80 24.21
N GLU A 141 24.17 -1.61 24.59
CA GLU A 141 24.32 -2.01 25.99
C GLU A 141 24.56 -0.75 26.83
N ARG A 142 24.02 -0.74 28.05
CA ARG A 142 24.26 0.36 28.97
C ARG A 142 25.76 0.37 29.27
N PRO A 143 26.46 1.52 29.12
CA PRO A 143 27.87 1.58 29.47
C PRO A 143 28.04 1.19 30.93
N GLU A 144 29.06 0.40 31.22
CA GLU A 144 29.41 0.05 32.59
C GLU A 144 29.65 1.33 33.42
N PRO A 145 29.22 1.35 34.69
CA PRO A 145 29.48 2.49 35.55
C PRO A 145 30.99 2.71 35.68
N LEU A 146 31.41 3.97 35.70
CA LEU A 146 32.83 4.34 35.84
C LEU A 146 33.38 3.76 37.15
N SER A 147 34.46 2.99 37.07
CA SER A 147 35.14 2.46 38.25
C SER A 147 35.85 3.58 39.00
N VAL A 148 35.51 3.79 40.27
CA VAL A 148 36.20 4.74 41.15
C VAL A 148 37.38 4.00 41.81
N PRO A 149 38.63 4.51 41.73
CA PRO A 149 39.76 3.89 42.39
C PRO A 149 39.65 3.98 43.93
N GLU A 150 40.08 2.93 44.62
CA GLU A 150 40.09 2.84 46.08
C GLU A 150 41.39 3.42 46.69
N THR A 151 42.47 3.44 45.91
CA THR A 151 43.79 3.91 46.37
C THR A 151 44.41 4.94 45.45
N ILE A 152 45.25 5.81 46.01
CA ILE A 152 46.07 6.78 45.25
C ILE A 152 46.95 6.04 44.23
N ASN A 153 47.07 6.60 43.02
CA ASN A 153 47.86 6.09 41.88
C ASN A 153 47.38 4.77 41.24
N GLN A 154 46.15 4.33 41.51
CA GLN A 154 45.58 3.13 40.90
C GLN A 154 45.18 3.33 39.42
N VAL A 155 44.79 4.56 39.06
CA VAL A 155 44.36 4.90 37.69
C VAL A 155 44.97 6.24 37.30
N TRP A 156 45.42 6.33 36.06
CA TRP A 156 45.87 7.58 35.46
C TRP A 156 44.67 8.20 34.75
N SER A 157 44.05 9.23 35.34
CA SER A 157 43.09 10.04 34.61
C SER A 157 43.85 10.91 33.61
N MET A 158 43.50 10.80 32.33
CA MET A 158 43.88 11.83 31.37
C MET A 158 43.03 13.07 31.70
N ASP A 159 43.65 14.12 32.24
CA ASP A 159 43.01 15.42 32.36
C ASP A 159 42.78 15.94 30.94
N PHE A 160 41.52 15.86 30.47
CA PHE A 160 41.14 16.48 29.21
C PHE A 160 41.26 17.99 29.37
N MET A 161 42.41 18.56 29.01
CA MET A 161 42.55 19.99 28.81
C MET A 161 41.59 20.38 27.69
N HIS A 162 40.58 21.19 28.03
CA HIS A 162 39.67 21.76 27.05
C HIS A 162 40.43 22.84 26.28
N ASP A 163 41.01 22.48 25.14
CA ASP A 163 41.69 23.45 24.29
C ASP A 163 40.66 24.34 23.55
N GLN A 164 40.95 25.63 23.45
CA GLN A 164 40.12 26.61 22.74
C GLN A 164 40.93 27.16 21.56
N LEU A 165 40.30 27.31 20.40
CA LEU A 165 40.91 28.02 19.28
C LEU A 165 41.19 29.47 19.68
N ALA A 166 42.10 30.16 18.98
CA ALA A 166 42.41 31.58 19.24
C ALA A 166 41.16 32.50 19.19
N ASP A 167 40.10 32.07 18.51
CA ASP A 167 38.78 32.72 18.44
C ASP A 167 37.83 32.37 19.62
N GLY A 168 38.29 31.64 20.64
CA GLY A 168 37.51 31.22 21.82
C GLY A 168 36.47 30.11 21.56
N ARG A 169 36.48 29.50 20.39
CA ARG A 169 35.55 28.40 20.03
C ARG A 169 36.10 27.05 20.52
N SER A 170 35.23 26.23 21.11
CA SER A 170 35.53 24.87 21.54
C SER A 170 35.53 23.89 20.36
N PHE A 171 36.40 22.88 20.42
CA PHE A 171 36.33 21.74 19.51
C PHE A 171 35.09 20.90 19.84
N ARG A 172 34.20 20.69 18.86
CA ARG A 172 33.03 19.82 19.00
C ARG A 172 32.73 19.10 17.70
#